data_AF-A0A965QYT6-F1
#
_entry.id   AF-A0A965QYT6-F1
#
_cell.length_a   1.000
_cell.length_b   1.000
_cell.length_c   1.000
_cell.angle_alpha   90.00
_cell.angle_beta   90.00
_cell.angle_gamma   90.00
#
_symmetry.space_group_name_H-M   'P 1'
#
loop_
_entity.id
_entity.type
_entity.pdbx_description
1 polymer ?
#
loop_
_entity_poly.entity_id
_entity_poly.type
_entity_poly.pdbx_seq_one_letter_code
_entity_poly.pdbx_strand_id
1 'polypeptide(L)'
;MLKRSATAIAIGAALSMVSGVGFANDANLEKLGSFKKTNTPPPKRIAQDPTYIANLKKMLTNVKLPDGFKIDVFAVVPDARTIAVSRNTAAVWVGTRKQNVYFANDRDMDNVADTVEDFSPSVKFD
;
A
#
# COMPACT_ATOMS: atom_id res chain seq x y z
N MET A 1 6.61 36.42 66.84
CA MET A 1 5.41 36.99 66.20
C MET A 1 4.84 35.93 65.26
N LEU A 2 3.59 35.55 65.50
CA LEU A 2 2.86 34.45 64.85
C LEU A 2 2.08 35.01 63.64
N LYS A 3 2.22 34.45 62.43
CA LYS A 3 1.23 34.60 61.35
C LYS A 3 1.05 33.29 60.56
N ARG A 4 -0.21 33.07 60.17
CA ARG A 4 -0.90 31.83 59.80
C ARG A 4 -0.90 31.56 58.28
N SER A 5 -1.27 30.31 57.93
CA SER A 5 -1.98 29.87 56.69
C SER A 5 -1.16 29.83 55.39
N ALA A 6 -1.37 28.93 54.41
CA ALA A 6 -2.42 27.95 54.13
C ALA A 6 -1.91 26.85 53.16
N THR A 7 -2.63 25.74 53.13
CA THR A 7 -2.56 24.53 52.28
C THR A 7 -2.61 24.80 50.76
N ALA A 8 -1.90 24.01 49.95
CA ALA A 8 -2.34 23.62 48.60
C ALA A 8 -1.66 22.31 48.15
N ILE A 9 -2.48 21.28 47.96
CA ILE A 9 -2.15 19.99 47.34
C ILE A 9 -2.17 20.18 45.82
N ALA A 10 -1.09 19.82 45.12
CA ALA A 10 -1.08 19.71 43.66
C ALA A 10 -0.90 18.23 43.27
N ILE A 11 -2.00 17.62 42.81
CA ILE A 11 -2.04 16.30 42.20
C ILE A 11 -1.51 16.45 40.77
N GLY A 12 -0.29 15.98 40.51
CA GLY A 12 0.28 15.93 39.16
C GLY A 12 -0.23 14.72 38.40
N ALA A 13 -1.13 14.95 37.44
CA ALA A 13 -1.52 13.98 36.43
C ALA A 13 -0.43 13.93 35.33
N ALA A 14 0.42 12.89 35.35
CA ALA A 14 1.31 12.58 34.23
C ALA A 14 0.62 11.55 33.31
N LEU A 15 -0.24 12.05 32.42
CA LEU A 15 -0.88 11.26 31.37
C LEU A 15 -0.02 11.27 30.10
N SER A 16 0.60 10.13 29.81
CA SER A 16 0.95 9.59 28.48
C SER A 16 1.42 10.55 27.38
N MET A 17 2.73 10.53 27.10
CA MET A 17 3.26 10.82 25.76
C MET A 17 3.72 9.53 25.11
N VAL A 18 2.80 8.83 24.42
CA VAL A 18 3.16 8.00 23.27
C VAL A 18 3.04 8.92 22.07
N SER A 19 4.16 9.51 21.66
CA SER A 19 4.27 10.33 20.47
C SER A 19 5.34 9.70 19.59
N GLY A 20 4.97 9.20 18.41
CA GLY A 20 5.96 8.79 17.42
C GLY A 20 5.62 7.61 16.53
N VAL A 21 4.41 7.56 15.96
CA VAL A 21 4.27 7.06 14.57
C VAL A 21 4.22 8.31 13.71
N GLY A 22 5.33 8.63 13.04
CA GLY A 22 5.43 9.80 12.19
C GLY A 22 4.63 9.57 10.92
N PHE A 23 3.41 10.12 10.83
CA PHE A 23 2.69 10.19 9.57
C PHE A 23 3.43 11.14 8.63
N ALA A 24 3.71 10.69 7.41
CA ALA A 24 4.43 11.44 6.39
C ALA A 24 3.89 12.87 6.21
N ASN A 25 4.75 13.87 6.42
CA ASN A 25 4.47 15.27 6.11
C ASN A 25 4.79 15.54 4.62
N ASP A 26 3.92 15.07 3.74
CA ASP A 26 4.02 15.29 2.29
C ASP A 26 3.12 16.45 1.87
N ALA A 27 3.68 17.48 1.22
CA ALA A 27 2.94 18.63 0.72
C ALA A 27 1.80 18.24 -0.25
N ASN A 28 1.89 17.07 -0.90
CA ASN A 28 0.80 16.56 -1.71
C ASN A 28 -0.36 16.01 -0.87
N LEU A 29 -0.09 15.42 0.30
CA LEU A 29 -1.14 14.95 1.20
C LEU A 29 -1.99 16.11 1.74
N GLU A 30 -1.37 17.23 2.09
CA GLU A 30 -2.11 18.45 2.50
C GLU A 30 -3.01 18.99 1.37
N LYS A 31 -2.50 19.00 0.14
CA LYS A 31 -3.29 19.40 -1.04
C LYS A 31 -4.46 18.45 -1.26
N LEU A 32 -4.23 17.14 -1.20
CA LEU A 32 -5.28 16.13 -1.35
C LEU A 32 -6.34 16.25 -0.25
N GLY A 33 -5.94 16.43 1.01
CA GLY A 33 -6.86 16.67 2.13
C GLY A 33 -7.67 17.96 1.99
N SER A 34 -7.12 18.95 1.28
CA SER A 34 -7.81 20.19 0.91
C SER A 34 -8.55 20.13 -0.43
N PHE A 35 -8.68 18.94 -1.04
CA PHE A 35 -9.28 18.71 -2.37
C PHE A 35 -8.67 19.55 -3.50
N LYS A 36 -7.34 19.77 -3.44
CA LYS A 36 -6.56 20.50 -4.44
C LYS A 36 -5.74 19.56 -5.32
N LYS A 37 -5.47 19.99 -6.54
CA LYS A 37 -4.63 19.24 -7.50
C LYS A 37 -3.16 19.21 -7.04
N THR A 38 -2.51 18.06 -7.21
CA THR A 38 -1.07 17.87 -6.92
C THR A 38 -0.17 18.18 -8.11
N ASN A 39 -0.73 18.20 -9.33
CA ASN A 39 -0.01 18.31 -10.61
C ASN A 39 1.05 17.19 -10.82
N THR A 40 0.84 16.04 -10.18
CA THR A 40 1.71 14.86 -10.37
C THR A 40 1.46 14.20 -11.73
N PRO A 41 2.51 13.69 -12.42
CA PRO A 41 2.36 12.90 -13.63
C PRO A 41 1.43 11.69 -13.44
N PRO A 42 0.84 11.17 -14.54
CA PRO A 42 0.01 9.97 -14.47
C PRO A 42 0.82 8.74 -13.99
N PRO A 43 0.14 7.73 -13.43
CA PRO A 43 0.76 6.45 -13.07
C PRO A 43 1.61 5.85 -14.20
N LYS A 44 2.78 5.32 -13.84
CA LYS A 44 3.60 4.58 -14.79
C LYS A 44 3.07 3.15 -14.90
N ARG A 45 2.94 2.66 -16.13
CA ARG A 45 2.61 1.25 -16.40
C ARG A 45 3.84 0.36 -16.34
N ILE A 46 3.66 -0.81 -15.73
CA ILE A 46 4.63 -1.89 -15.69
C ILE A 46 4.36 -2.86 -16.83
N ALA A 47 5.39 -3.13 -17.63
CA ALA A 47 5.30 -4.04 -18.76
C ALA A 47 5.02 -5.49 -18.29
N GLN A 48 4.05 -6.13 -18.94
CA GLN A 48 3.73 -7.54 -18.77
C GLN A 48 4.39 -8.32 -19.91
N ASP A 49 5.69 -8.59 -19.78
CA ASP A 49 6.47 -9.23 -20.85
C ASP A 49 5.99 -10.67 -21.14
N PRO A 50 5.57 -11.00 -22.37
CA PRO A 50 5.00 -12.32 -22.69
C PRO A 50 6.02 -13.47 -22.52
N THR A 51 7.29 -13.22 -22.81
CA THR A 51 8.35 -14.23 -22.70
C THR A 51 8.62 -14.56 -21.24
N TYR A 52 8.70 -13.52 -20.40
CA TYR A 52 8.86 -13.67 -18.96
C TYR A 52 7.67 -14.40 -18.33
N ILE A 53 6.44 -14.02 -18.69
CA ILE A 53 5.22 -14.71 -18.23
C ILE A 53 5.20 -16.17 -18.68
N ALA A 54 5.56 -16.47 -19.93
CA ALA A 54 5.64 -17.84 -20.41
C ALA A 54 6.66 -18.67 -19.62
N ASN A 55 7.80 -18.09 -19.26
CA ASN A 55 8.80 -18.75 -18.42
C ASN A 55 8.29 -18.98 -17.00
N LEU A 56 7.58 -18.02 -16.39
CA LEU A 56 6.91 -18.23 -15.10
C LEU A 56 5.91 -19.38 -15.17
N LYS A 57 5.06 -19.43 -16.20
CA LYS A 57 4.10 -20.53 -16.38
C LYS A 57 4.79 -21.89 -16.49
N LYS A 58 5.95 -21.98 -17.16
CA LYS A 58 6.77 -23.20 -17.18
C LYS A 58 7.35 -23.55 -15.81
N MET A 59 7.73 -22.56 -15.00
CA MET A 59 8.22 -22.83 -13.65
C MET A 59 7.10 -23.32 -12.72
N LEU A 60 5.89 -22.79 -12.87
CA LEU A 60 4.72 -23.16 -12.07
C LEU A 60 4.32 -24.64 -12.19
N THR A 61 4.66 -25.30 -13.30
CA THR A 61 4.38 -26.75 -13.47
C THR A 61 5.14 -27.64 -12.48
N ASN A 62 6.20 -27.12 -11.86
CA ASN A 62 6.96 -27.83 -10.83
C ASN A 62 6.30 -27.73 -9.44
N VAL A 63 5.27 -26.89 -9.29
CA VAL A 63 4.52 -26.74 -8.04
C VAL A 63 3.45 -27.82 -7.96
N LYS A 64 3.55 -28.71 -6.96
CA LYS A 64 2.54 -29.74 -6.70
C LYS A 64 1.35 -29.12 -5.98
N LEU A 65 0.18 -29.27 -6.56
CA LEU A 65 -1.10 -28.80 -6.00
C LEU A 65 -1.98 -29.99 -5.62
N PRO A 66 -2.87 -29.85 -4.62
CA PRO A 66 -3.92 -30.84 -4.36
C PRO A 66 -4.92 -30.92 -5.51
N ASP A 67 -5.68 -32.02 -5.55
CA ASP A 67 -6.71 -32.23 -6.57
C ASP A 67 -7.76 -31.10 -6.54
N GLY A 68 -8.15 -30.65 -7.73
CA GLY A 68 -9.11 -29.55 -7.90
C GLY A 68 -8.52 -28.13 -7.84
N PHE A 69 -7.21 -27.96 -7.60
CA PHE A 69 -6.56 -26.65 -7.58
C PHE A 69 -5.80 -26.33 -8.89
N LYS A 70 -5.78 -25.06 -9.29
CA LYS A 70 -4.98 -24.51 -10.40
C LYS A 70 -4.17 -23.32 -9.90
N ILE A 71 -2.96 -23.15 -10.43
CA ILE A 71 -2.15 -21.93 -10.30
C ILE A 71 -1.87 -21.35 -11.69
N ASP A 72 -1.87 -20.02 -11.81
CA ASP A 72 -1.51 -19.29 -13.02
C ASP A 72 -0.92 -17.93 -12.64
N VAL A 73 -0.35 -17.23 -13.62
CA VAL A 73 0.21 -15.89 -13.43
C VAL A 73 -0.90 -14.86 -13.58
N PHE A 74 -1.22 -14.14 -12.50
CA PHE A 74 -2.16 -13.01 -12.52
C PHE A 74 -1.52 -11.73 -13.06
N ALA A 75 -0.35 -11.35 -12.52
CA ALA A 75 0.36 -10.12 -12.87
C ALA A 75 1.86 -10.22 -12.52
N VAL A 76 2.69 -9.50 -13.26
CA VAL A 76 4.11 -9.28 -12.96
C VAL A 76 4.27 -7.93 -12.27
N VAL A 77 4.79 -7.95 -11.04
CA VAL A 77 5.03 -6.76 -10.22
C VAL A 77 6.46 -6.77 -9.66
N PRO A 78 7.26 -5.70 -9.82
CA PRO A 78 8.59 -5.62 -9.26
C PRO A 78 8.56 -5.66 -7.73
N ASP A 79 9.43 -6.47 -7.12
CA ASP A 79 9.65 -6.50 -5.67
C ASP A 79 8.38 -6.78 -4.81
N ALA A 80 7.37 -7.48 -5.35
CA ALA A 80 6.10 -7.77 -4.66
C ALA A 80 6.24 -8.50 -3.30
N ARG A 81 5.43 -8.11 -2.30
CA ARG A 81 5.47 -8.66 -0.93
C ARG A 81 4.10 -8.88 -0.30
N THR A 82 3.24 -7.87 -0.37
CA THR A 82 1.90 -7.90 0.26
C THR A 82 0.86 -7.65 -0.80
N ILE A 83 -0.34 -8.20 -0.59
CA ILE A 83 -1.47 -7.99 -1.49
C ILE A 83 -2.72 -7.62 -0.71
N ALA A 84 -3.52 -6.71 -1.27
CA ALA A 84 -4.87 -6.42 -0.84
C ALA A 84 -5.80 -6.55 -2.05
N VAL A 85 -6.77 -7.46 -1.96
CA VAL A 85 -7.66 -7.81 -3.07
C VAL A 85 -8.99 -7.07 -2.89
N SER A 86 -9.41 -6.36 -3.93
CA SER A 86 -10.72 -5.72 -3.96
C SER A 86 -11.84 -6.76 -4.01
N ARG A 87 -12.95 -6.48 -3.33
CA ARG A 87 -14.14 -7.33 -3.39
C ARG A 87 -15.04 -7.05 -4.59
N ASN A 88 -14.92 -5.88 -5.21
CA ASN A 88 -15.89 -5.38 -6.18
C ASN A 88 -15.29 -4.66 -7.40
N THR A 89 -14.00 -4.29 -7.36
CA THR A 89 -13.38 -3.53 -8.47
C THR A 89 -12.43 -4.35 -9.33
N ALA A 90 -12.39 -5.68 -9.15
CA ALA A 90 -11.49 -6.61 -9.86
C ALA A 90 -10.02 -6.13 -9.88
N ALA A 91 -9.60 -5.53 -8.76
CA ALA A 91 -8.30 -4.94 -8.62
C ALA A 91 -7.54 -5.49 -7.42
N VAL A 92 -6.22 -5.53 -7.54
CA VAL A 92 -5.30 -5.98 -6.51
C VAL A 92 -4.25 -4.89 -6.29
N TRP A 93 -4.14 -4.43 -5.06
CA TRP A 93 -3.02 -3.59 -4.63
C TRP A 93 -1.88 -4.48 -4.19
N VAL A 94 -0.69 -4.22 -4.70
CA VAL A 94 0.51 -5.00 -4.43
C VAL A 94 1.54 -4.09 -3.79
N GLY A 95 1.81 -4.31 -2.51
CA GLY A 95 2.89 -3.65 -1.79
C GLY A 95 4.23 -4.29 -2.13
N THR A 96 5.29 -3.49 -2.17
CA THR A 96 6.64 -3.96 -2.47
C THR A 96 7.53 -3.99 -1.25
N ARG A 97 8.73 -4.56 -1.40
CA ARG A 97 9.80 -4.43 -0.39
C ARG A 97 10.26 -2.97 -0.22
N LYS A 98 10.08 -2.14 -1.25
CA LYS A 98 10.42 -0.72 -1.26
C LYS A 98 9.16 0.11 -1.02
N GLN A 99 9.25 1.40 -1.28
CA GLN A 99 8.21 2.40 -1.04
C GLN A 99 7.20 2.52 -2.19
N ASN A 100 7.02 1.45 -2.97
CA ASN A 100 6.09 1.43 -4.08
C ASN A 100 4.88 0.54 -3.75
N VAL A 101 3.70 1.03 -4.12
CA VAL A 101 2.48 0.24 -4.19
C VAL A 101 2.05 0.24 -5.66
N TYR A 102 1.71 -0.94 -6.16
CA TYR A 102 1.18 -1.12 -7.51
C TYR A 102 -0.30 -1.45 -7.45
N PHE A 103 -1.02 -1.05 -8.49
CA PHE A 103 -2.41 -1.39 -8.71
C PHE A 103 -2.51 -2.23 -9.97
N ALA A 104 -2.86 -3.51 -9.79
CA ALA A 104 -3.10 -4.46 -10.87
C ALA A 104 -4.61 -4.60 -11.08
N ASN A 105 -5.08 -4.32 -12.29
CA ASN A 105 -6.50 -4.26 -12.60
C ASN A 105 -6.85 -5.25 -13.71
N ASP A 106 -7.82 -6.10 -13.43
CA ASP A 106 -8.44 -7.05 -14.36
C ASP A 106 -9.84 -6.50 -14.69
N ARG A 107 -10.03 -5.96 -15.89
CA ARG A 107 -11.29 -5.29 -16.27
C ARG A 107 -12.30 -6.25 -16.86
N ASP A 108 -11.85 -7.30 -17.53
CA ASP A 108 -12.69 -8.27 -18.22
C ASP A 108 -12.99 -9.52 -17.37
N MET A 109 -12.43 -9.58 -16.16
CA MET A 109 -12.63 -10.63 -15.15
C MET A 109 -12.19 -12.01 -15.64
N ASP A 110 -11.13 -12.05 -16.47
CA ASP A 110 -10.55 -13.30 -16.96
C ASP A 110 -9.54 -13.94 -15.97
N ASN A 111 -9.33 -13.29 -14.81
CA ASN A 111 -8.35 -13.62 -13.77
C ASN A 111 -6.89 -13.36 -14.19
N VAL A 112 -6.66 -12.41 -15.09
CA VAL A 112 -5.36 -11.88 -15.48
C VAL A 112 -5.44 -10.35 -15.48
N ALA A 113 -4.43 -9.68 -14.93
CA ALA A 113 -4.43 -8.22 -14.91
C ALA A 113 -4.12 -7.65 -16.30
N ASP A 114 -5.02 -6.83 -16.84
CA ASP A 114 -4.80 -6.03 -18.06
C ASP A 114 -3.70 -4.99 -17.87
N THR A 115 -3.68 -4.39 -16.68
CA THR A 115 -2.82 -3.24 -16.39
C THR A 115 -2.23 -3.36 -15.01
N VAL A 116 -0.93 -3.07 -14.89
CA VAL A 116 -0.23 -2.91 -13.62
C VAL A 116 0.40 -1.53 -13.62
N GLU A 117 0.02 -0.68 -12.68
CA GLU A 117 0.42 0.73 -12.66
C GLU A 117 0.81 1.19 -11.26
N ASP A 118 1.65 2.24 -11.16
CA ASP A 118 1.97 2.85 -9.87
C ASP A 118 0.69 3.37 -9.17
N PHE A 119 0.50 3.00 -7.91
CA PHE A 119 -0.61 3.51 -7.13
C PHE A 119 -0.25 4.86 -6.49
N SER A 120 -1.06 5.89 -6.76
CA SER A 120 -0.94 7.22 -6.15
C SER A 120 0.49 7.80 -6.21
N PRO A 121 1.02 8.08 -7.42
CA PRO A 121 2.40 8.59 -7.58
C PRO A 121 2.64 9.94 -6.89
N SER A 122 1.58 10.60 -6.42
CA SER A 122 1.65 11.85 -5.68
C SER A 122 2.00 11.67 -4.21
N VAL A 123 1.99 10.45 -3.69
CA VAL A 123 2.20 10.14 -2.27
C VAL A 123 3.45 9.27 -2.13
N LYS A 124 4.25 9.53 -1.09
CA LYS A 124 5.35 8.66 -0.67
C LYS A 124 4.85 7.66 0.37
N PHE A 125 5.08 6.38 0.13
CA PHE A 125 4.85 5.31 1.11
C PHE A 125 6.12 5.10 1.93
N ASP A 126 6.01 4.75 3.21
CA ASP A 126 7.14 4.55 4.13
C ASP A 126 7.51 3.08 4.36
#